data_AF-A0A7Y2EJ96-F1
#
_entry.id   AF-A0A7Y2EJ96-F1
#
_cell.length_a   1.000
_cell.length_b   1.000
_cell.length_c   1.000
_cell.angle_alpha   90.00
_cell.angle_beta   90.00
_cell.angle_gamma   90.00
#
_symmetry.space_group_name_H-M   'P 1'
#
loop_
_entity.id
_entity.type
_entity.pdbx_description
1 polymer ?
#
loop_
_entity_poly.entity_id
_entity_poly.type
_entity_poly.pdbx_seq_one_letter_code
_entity_poly.pdbx_strand_id
1 'polypeptide(L)'
;NLLNLHNNYNSSIRVDLLTREIIFTDKFSVLKGYFDEVEFRRYNESMGIFCIDATDCLRSNDTESGDRESPRKRYTFGIKRNGVAIPETDIAISKLNAMLQNLQGKSVPSVPNPVSSEVQTQLSIINNAFNQYNSYGTVFSVKSGRLHWDSLVANVSGAIKDLTFYIDYDNKWIVMKCVSGDCLEGGINKGSYSMGLQTSNGDIAPNIENVLQAFNTLRREVLTR
;
A
#
# COMPACT_ATOMS: atom_id res chain seq x y z
N ASN A 1 11.66 -9.54 8.59
CA ASN A 1 10.87 -10.65 8.05
C ASN A 1 10.14 -11.47 9.14
N LEU A 2 9.75 -10.85 10.27
CA LEU A 2 9.17 -11.54 11.44
C LEU A 2 7.64 -11.72 11.33
N LEU A 3 6.98 -10.70 10.79
CA LEU A 3 5.54 -10.71 10.47
C LEU A 3 5.18 -11.72 9.36
N ASN A 4 6.13 -12.11 8.52
CA ASN A 4 5.89 -13.13 7.50
C ASN A 4 6.13 -14.57 8.02
N LEU A 5 6.87 -14.74 9.12
CA LEU A 5 7.29 -16.06 9.62
C LEU A 5 6.41 -16.61 10.75
N HIS A 6 5.72 -15.75 11.52
CA HIS A 6 5.01 -16.14 12.75
C HIS A 6 3.61 -15.53 12.86
N ASN A 7 3.00 -15.20 11.72
CA ASN A 7 1.70 -14.56 11.68
C ASN A 7 0.64 -15.53 11.15
N ASN A 8 -0.21 -16.01 12.04
CA ASN A 8 -1.29 -16.95 11.72
C ASN A 8 -2.41 -16.32 10.86
N TYR A 9 -2.38 -14.99 10.63
CA TYR A 9 -3.49 -14.25 10.00
C TYR A 9 -3.06 -13.40 8.80
N ASN A 10 -1.91 -13.70 8.17
CA ASN A 10 -1.38 -12.98 7.00
C ASN A 10 -1.31 -11.45 7.18
N SER A 11 -1.09 -10.98 8.42
CA SER A 11 -1.10 -9.55 8.66
C SER A 11 0.12 -8.82 8.08
N SER A 12 -0.13 -7.63 7.56
CA SER A 12 0.87 -6.71 7.03
C SER A 12 0.74 -5.32 7.68
N ILE A 13 1.86 -4.62 7.79
CA ILE A 13 1.93 -3.22 8.25
C ILE A 13 2.51 -2.39 7.12
N ARG A 14 1.84 -1.28 6.79
CA ARG A 14 2.24 -0.32 5.76
C ARG A 14 2.17 1.09 6.33
N VAL A 15 2.95 2.00 5.78
CA VAL A 15 2.94 3.42 6.13
C VAL A 15 2.54 4.21 4.88
N ASP A 16 1.46 4.97 4.98
CA ASP A 16 1.09 5.98 4.01
C ASP A 16 1.66 7.33 4.48
N LEU A 17 2.70 7.79 3.80
CA LEU A 17 3.35 9.07 4.12
C LEU A 17 2.52 10.29 3.69
N LEU A 18 1.54 10.11 2.79
CA LEU A 18 0.67 11.19 2.31
C LEU A 18 -0.43 11.47 3.31
N THR A 19 -1.13 10.42 3.76
CA THR A 19 -2.17 10.54 4.78
C THR A 19 -1.60 10.53 6.18
N ARG A 20 -0.30 10.28 6.35
CA ARG A 20 0.36 10.09 7.65
C ARG A 20 -0.20 8.91 8.44
N GLU A 21 -0.72 7.89 7.77
CA GLU A 21 -1.35 6.74 8.41
C GLU A 21 -0.43 5.51 8.44
N ILE A 22 -0.50 4.75 9.53
CA ILE A 22 -0.21 3.32 9.51
C ILE A 22 -1.46 2.58 9.06
N ILE A 23 -1.27 1.68 8.11
CA ILE A 23 -2.28 0.75 7.65
C ILE A 23 -1.84 -0.65 8.07
N PHE A 24 -2.59 -1.25 8.99
CA PHE A 24 -2.47 -2.65 9.35
C PHE A 24 -3.58 -3.42 8.64
N THR A 25 -3.24 -4.53 8.00
CA THR A 25 -4.23 -5.40 7.35
C THR A 25 -4.01 -6.81 7.84
N ASP A 26 -5.07 -7.53 8.18
CA ASP A 26 -5.06 -8.97 8.41
C ASP A 26 -6.25 -9.64 7.72
N LYS A 27 -6.44 -10.95 7.94
CA LYS A 27 -7.54 -11.71 7.35
C LYS A 27 -8.94 -11.15 7.68
N PHE A 28 -9.09 -10.43 8.79
CA PHE A 28 -10.39 -10.01 9.32
C PHE A 28 -10.64 -8.51 9.17
N SER A 29 -9.60 -7.72 8.97
CA SER A 29 -9.74 -6.27 9.08
C SER A 29 -8.63 -5.49 8.38
N VAL A 30 -9.01 -4.29 7.92
CA VAL A 30 -8.07 -3.21 7.64
C VAL A 30 -8.21 -2.17 8.75
N LEU A 31 -7.10 -1.88 9.41
CA LEU A 31 -6.99 -0.92 10.49
C LEU A 31 -6.10 0.25 10.04
N LYS A 32 -6.57 1.48 10.20
CA LYS A 32 -5.83 2.70 9.90
C LYS A 32 -5.70 3.56 11.14
N GLY A 33 -4.59 4.26 11.30
CA GLY A 33 -4.40 5.28 12.35
C GLY A 33 -3.20 6.16 12.05
N TYR A 34 -3.25 7.43 12.46
CA TYR A 34 -2.15 8.37 12.18
C TYR A 34 -0.90 8.03 12.98
N PHE A 35 0.30 8.13 12.37
CA PHE A 35 1.56 7.71 12.98
C PHE A 35 1.95 8.49 14.24
N ASP A 36 1.34 9.65 14.47
CA ASP A 36 1.51 10.51 15.64
C ASP A 36 0.44 10.28 16.73
N GLU A 37 -0.57 9.46 16.44
CA GLU A 37 -1.64 9.11 17.37
C GLU A 37 -1.55 7.66 17.84
N VAL A 38 -0.70 6.84 17.22
CA VAL A 38 -0.61 5.41 17.47
C VAL A 38 0.76 4.97 17.96
N GLU A 39 0.79 3.85 18.67
CA GLU A 39 2.00 3.16 19.08
C GLU A 39 1.80 1.65 19.10
N PHE A 40 2.91 0.91 19.03
CA PHE A 40 2.90 -0.54 19.22
C PHE A 40 3.25 -0.87 20.66
N ARG A 41 2.43 -1.70 21.30
CA ARG A 41 2.68 -2.19 22.66
C ARG A 41 2.45 -3.68 22.76
N ARG A 42 3.07 -4.28 23.77
CA ARG A 42 2.73 -5.63 24.21
C ARG A 42 1.41 -5.58 24.98
N TYR A 43 0.55 -6.54 24.71
CA TYR A 43 -0.68 -6.75 25.45
C TYR A 43 -0.85 -8.24 25.73
N ASN A 44 -0.59 -8.63 26.98
CA ASN A 44 -0.47 -10.03 27.38
C ASN A 44 0.57 -10.77 26.49
N GLU A 45 0.13 -11.83 25.81
CA GLU A 45 0.93 -12.64 24.89
C GLU A 45 0.83 -12.19 23.42
N SER A 46 0.31 -10.98 23.18
CA SER A 46 0.11 -10.44 21.84
C SER A 46 0.80 -9.08 21.70
N MET A 47 0.98 -8.66 20.46
CA MET A 47 1.29 -7.28 20.12
C MET A 47 -0.01 -6.56 19.78
N GLY A 48 -0.05 -5.24 19.90
CA GLY A 48 -1.16 -4.47 19.37
C GLY A 48 -0.76 -3.06 19.00
N ILE A 49 -1.62 -2.44 18.22
CA ILE A 49 -1.62 -1.02 17.91
C ILE A 49 -2.59 -0.34 18.87
N PHE A 50 -2.15 0.72 19.53
CA PHE A 50 -2.89 1.45 20.56
C PHE A 50 -2.89 2.94 20.25
N CYS A 51 -3.98 3.62 20.59
CA CYS A 51 -4.02 5.07 20.61
C CYS A 51 -3.25 5.60 21.82
N ILE A 52 -2.36 6.57 21.59
CA ILE A 52 -1.50 7.17 22.62
C ILE A 52 -2.35 7.84 23.71
N ASP A 53 -3.39 8.58 23.31
CA ASP A 53 -4.24 9.38 24.22
C ASP A 53 -5.52 8.67 24.67
N ALA A 54 -5.63 7.35 24.47
CA ALA A 54 -6.82 6.54 24.79
C ALA A 54 -8.15 7.02 24.14
N THR A 55 -8.04 7.85 23.10
CA THR A 55 -9.11 8.23 22.17
C THR A 55 -9.36 7.13 21.15
N ASP A 56 -10.45 7.26 20.37
CA ASP A 56 -10.73 6.35 19.26
C ASP A 56 -10.01 6.80 17.98
N CYS A 57 -8.68 6.66 17.96
CA CYS A 57 -7.83 7.07 16.83
C CYS A 57 -7.72 6.03 15.71
N LEU A 58 -8.15 4.78 15.94
CA LEU A 58 -8.06 3.71 14.95
C LEU A 58 -9.37 3.56 14.20
N ARG A 59 -9.30 3.55 12.87
CA ARG A 59 -10.41 3.26 11.96
C ARG A 59 -10.28 1.81 11.48
N SER A 60 -11.22 0.93 11.86
CA SER A 60 -11.25 -0.45 11.37
C SER A 60 -12.38 -0.70 10.40
N ASN A 61 -12.09 -1.31 9.26
CA ASN A 61 -13.07 -1.92 8.37
C ASN A 61 -12.96 -3.43 8.47
N ASP A 62 -14.07 -4.08 8.81
CA ASP A 62 -14.19 -5.53 8.75
C ASP A 62 -14.29 -5.97 7.29
N THR A 63 -13.40 -6.86 6.88
CA THR A 63 -13.29 -7.33 5.50
C THR A 63 -14.47 -8.20 5.07
N GLU A 64 -15.25 -8.75 6.01
CA GLU A 64 -16.40 -9.62 5.70
C GLU A 64 -17.74 -8.88 5.63
N SER A 65 -17.91 -7.78 6.36
CA SER A 65 -19.20 -7.08 6.49
C SER A 65 -19.31 -5.80 5.67
N GLY A 66 -18.25 -5.40 4.97
CA GLY A 66 -18.28 -4.43 3.88
C GLY A 66 -18.56 -2.96 4.23
N ASP A 67 -19.21 -2.61 5.34
CA ASP A 67 -19.94 -1.34 5.33
C ASP A 67 -19.89 -0.37 6.52
N ARG A 68 -19.08 -0.56 7.58
CA ARG A 68 -18.89 0.55 8.56
C ARG A 68 -17.49 0.62 9.19
N GLU A 69 -16.81 1.75 8.95
CA GLU A 69 -15.65 2.14 9.75
C GLU A 69 -16.04 2.20 11.22
N SER A 70 -15.45 1.32 12.01
CA SER A 70 -15.67 1.26 13.45
C SER A 70 -14.47 1.91 14.16
N PRO A 71 -14.69 3.02 14.90
CA PRO A 71 -13.65 3.62 15.73
C PRO A 71 -13.21 2.64 16.82
N ARG A 72 -11.89 2.56 17.08
CA ARG A 72 -11.31 1.71 18.12
C ARG A 72 -10.17 2.43 18.84
N LYS A 73 -10.00 2.11 20.13
CA LYS A 73 -8.85 2.54 20.96
C LYS A 73 -7.61 1.68 20.79
N ARG A 74 -7.83 0.42 20.38
CA ARG A 74 -6.77 -0.59 20.27
C ARG A 74 -7.16 -1.72 19.33
N TYR A 75 -6.15 -2.36 18.78
CA TYR A 75 -6.25 -3.58 18.01
C TYR A 75 -5.09 -4.50 18.33
N THR A 76 -5.35 -5.74 18.75
CA THR A 76 -4.32 -6.70 19.18
C THR A 76 -4.27 -7.89 18.24
N PHE A 77 -3.06 -8.30 17.87
CA PHE A 77 -2.80 -9.45 17.00
C PHE A 77 -1.64 -10.28 17.56
N GLY A 78 -1.78 -11.59 17.46
CA GLY A 78 -0.81 -12.52 18.01
C GLY A 78 0.35 -12.78 17.05
N ILE A 79 1.58 -12.48 17.47
CA ILE A 79 2.78 -13.10 16.90
C ILE A 79 3.15 -14.24 17.85
N LYS A 80 2.69 -15.45 17.53
CA LYS A 80 2.77 -16.61 18.42
C LYS A 80 3.43 -17.79 17.71
N ARG A 81 4.25 -18.55 18.45
CA ARG A 81 4.74 -19.87 18.02
C ARG A 81 4.18 -20.88 19.01
N ASN A 82 3.35 -21.80 18.54
CA ASN A 82 2.67 -22.80 19.36
C ASN A 82 1.84 -22.19 20.52
N GLY A 83 1.13 -21.08 20.25
CA GLY A 83 0.28 -20.41 21.23
C GLY A 83 1.01 -19.49 22.21
N VAL A 84 2.34 -19.57 22.29
CA VAL A 84 3.18 -18.75 23.17
C VAL A 84 3.73 -17.53 22.41
N ALA A 85 3.76 -16.37 23.07
CA ALA A 85 4.41 -15.18 22.54
C ALA A 85 5.90 -15.44 22.31
N ILE A 86 6.41 -15.13 21.13
CA ILE A 86 7.83 -15.31 20.84
C ILE A 86 8.64 -14.10 21.33
N PRO A 87 9.87 -14.28 21.84
CA PRO A 87 10.75 -13.18 22.27
C PRO A 87 10.96 -12.11 21.19
N GLU A 88 10.90 -12.51 19.93
CA GLU A 88 11.02 -11.63 18.77
C GLU A 88 9.85 -10.64 18.64
N THR A 89 8.77 -10.82 19.39
CA THR A 89 7.65 -9.88 19.51
C THR A 89 8.11 -8.55 20.08
N ASP A 90 8.91 -8.56 21.15
CA ASP A 90 9.42 -7.32 21.75
C ASP A 90 10.38 -6.59 20.80
N ILE A 91 11.19 -7.34 20.06
CA ILE A 91 12.07 -6.80 19.02
C ILE A 91 11.26 -6.15 17.88
N ALA A 92 10.14 -6.77 17.48
CA ALA A 92 9.24 -6.22 16.47
C ALA A 92 8.58 -4.93 16.94
N ILE A 93 8.09 -4.91 18.18
CA ILE A 93 7.51 -3.71 18.82
C ILE A 93 8.54 -2.56 18.83
N SER A 94 9.75 -2.82 19.31
CA SER A 94 10.81 -1.79 19.35
C SER A 94 11.13 -1.23 17.97
N LYS A 95 11.21 -2.08 16.94
CA LYS A 95 11.47 -1.65 15.56
C LYS A 95 10.32 -0.80 14.98
N LEU A 96 9.08 -1.19 15.23
CA LEU A 96 7.90 -0.47 14.77
C LEU A 96 7.76 0.89 15.47
N ASN A 97 8.04 0.97 16.77
CA ASN A 97 8.07 2.24 17.50
C ASN A 97 9.24 3.13 17.08
N ALA A 98 10.43 2.56 16.83
CA ALA A 98 11.54 3.33 16.27
C ALA A 98 11.21 3.86 14.86
N MET A 99 10.48 3.09 14.04
CA MET A 99 9.97 3.55 12.75
C MET A 99 9.00 4.71 12.94
N LEU A 100 8.03 4.60 13.85
CA LEU A 100 7.09 5.69 14.17
C LEU A 100 7.80 6.97 14.65
N GLN A 101 8.74 6.85 15.59
CA GLN A 101 9.54 7.98 16.07
C GLN A 101 10.38 8.62 14.95
N ASN A 102 10.95 7.81 14.05
CA ASN A 102 11.66 8.33 12.88
C ASN A 102 10.72 9.04 11.88
N LEU A 103 9.46 8.64 11.80
CA LEU A 103 8.44 9.31 10.98
C LEU A 103 7.97 10.62 11.61
N GLN A 104 7.89 10.68 12.94
CA GLN A 104 7.56 11.88 13.71
C GLN A 104 8.72 12.91 13.73
N GLY A 105 9.97 12.43 13.76
CA GLY A 105 11.19 13.26 13.75
C GLY A 105 11.65 13.68 12.35
N LYS A 106 11.11 13.07 11.29
CA LYS A 106 11.20 13.63 9.94
C LYS A 106 10.24 14.81 9.88
N SER A 107 10.79 16.03 9.87
CA SER A 107 10.08 17.13 9.23
C SER A 107 9.58 16.61 7.88
N VAL A 108 8.27 16.76 7.62
CA VAL A 108 7.76 16.67 6.24
C VAL A 108 8.76 17.46 5.42
N PRO A 109 9.48 16.85 4.45
CA PRO A 109 10.43 17.59 3.65
C PRO A 109 9.67 18.82 3.18
N SER A 110 10.17 20.02 3.49
CA SER A 110 9.63 21.26 2.96
C SER A 110 9.49 21.03 1.46
N VAL A 111 8.25 20.83 1.00
CA VAL A 111 7.97 20.27 -0.31
C VAL A 111 8.63 21.21 -1.32
N PRO A 112 9.71 20.79 -2.01
CA PRO A 112 10.30 21.62 -3.04
C PRO A 112 9.36 21.53 -4.24
N ASN A 113 8.40 22.46 -4.29
CA ASN A 113 7.32 22.57 -5.27
C ASN A 113 6.40 21.33 -5.44
N PRO A 114 5.08 21.54 -5.46
CA PRO A 114 4.11 20.46 -5.29
C PRO A 114 4.04 19.60 -6.54
N VAL A 115 4.37 18.30 -6.44
CA VAL A 115 3.65 17.27 -7.20
C VAL A 115 2.15 17.57 -6.99
N SER A 116 1.38 17.83 -8.04
CA SER A 116 0.05 18.46 -7.92
C SER A 116 -0.85 17.58 -7.08
N SER A 117 -1.80 18.19 -6.38
CA SER A 117 -2.95 17.46 -5.80
C SER A 117 -3.50 16.42 -6.78
N GLU A 118 -3.51 16.75 -8.07
CA GLU A 118 -3.94 15.86 -9.14
C GLU A 118 -3.12 14.57 -9.27
N VAL A 119 -1.77 14.64 -9.26
CA VAL A 119 -0.93 13.44 -9.31
C VAL A 119 -1.21 12.51 -8.11
N GLN A 120 -1.41 13.09 -6.93
CA GLN A 120 -1.76 12.34 -5.73
C GLN A 120 -3.16 11.70 -5.84
N THR A 121 -4.14 12.44 -6.34
CA THR A 121 -5.50 11.93 -6.61
C THR A 121 -5.46 10.72 -7.55
N GLN A 122 -4.72 10.82 -8.66
CA GLN A 122 -4.64 9.73 -9.62
C GLN A 122 -3.92 8.50 -9.04
N LEU A 123 -2.83 8.68 -8.29
CA LEU A 123 -2.16 7.60 -7.58
C LEU A 123 -3.09 6.91 -6.56
N SER A 124 -3.94 7.67 -5.86
CA SER A 124 -4.93 7.11 -4.94
C SER A 124 -5.95 6.22 -5.66
N ILE A 125 -6.51 6.68 -6.78
CA ILE A 125 -7.46 5.89 -7.59
C ILE A 125 -6.82 4.58 -8.03
N ILE A 126 -5.60 4.64 -8.57
CA ILE A 126 -4.84 3.47 -9.03
C ILE A 126 -4.57 2.51 -7.86
N ASN A 127 -3.96 3.01 -6.78
CA ASN A 127 -3.55 2.19 -5.65
C ASN A 127 -4.73 1.53 -4.93
N ASN A 128 -5.87 2.22 -4.81
CA ASN A 128 -7.08 1.63 -4.22
C ASN A 128 -7.61 0.47 -5.05
N ALA A 129 -7.62 0.59 -6.37
CA ALA A 129 -8.07 -0.48 -7.25
C ALA A 129 -7.12 -1.69 -7.20
N PHE A 130 -5.80 -1.46 -7.27
CA PHE A 130 -4.82 -2.54 -7.16
C PHE A 130 -4.83 -3.20 -5.78
N ASN A 131 -5.08 -2.45 -4.72
CA ASN A 131 -5.26 -3.02 -3.39
C ASN A 131 -6.46 -3.98 -3.32
N GLN A 132 -7.54 -3.70 -4.06
CA GLN A 132 -8.75 -4.51 -4.04
C GLN A 132 -8.71 -5.71 -5.01
N TYR A 133 -8.12 -5.53 -6.19
CA TYR A 133 -8.29 -6.45 -7.32
C TYR A 133 -6.98 -7.06 -7.85
N ASN A 134 -5.83 -6.73 -7.25
CA ASN A 134 -4.54 -7.31 -7.62
C ASN A 134 -3.98 -8.18 -6.49
N SER A 135 -3.80 -9.47 -6.76
CA SER A 135 -3.29 -10.44 -5.80
C SER A 135 -1.79 -10.28 -5.46
N TYR A 136 -1.04 -9.51 -6.25
CA TYR A 136 0.39 -9.30 -6.05
C TYR A 136 0.72 -8.11 -5.15
N GLY A 137 -0.31 -7.44 -4.61
CA GLY A 137 -0.15 -6.34 -3.66
C GLY A 137 0.59 -5.13 -4.26
N THR A 138 0.38 -4.87 -5.55
CA THR A 138 1.12 -3.80 -6.24
C THR A 138 0.77 -2.41 -5.70
N VAL A 139 1.80 -1.58 -5.51
CA VAL A 139 1.68 -0.17 -5.11
C VAL A 139 2.48 0.71 -6.08
N PHE A 140 1.90 1.83 -6.48
CA PHE A 140 2.47 2.80 -7.41
C PHE A 140 2.88 4.08 -6.70
N SER A 141 3.99 4.67 -7.16
CA SER A 141 4.43 6.01 -6.77
C SER A 141 5.10 6.72 -7.94
N VAL A 142 5.19 8.05 -7.87
CA VAL A 142 5.94 8.85 -8.84
C VAL A 142 7.09 9.59 -8.16
N LYS A 143 8.28 9.47 -8.73
CA LYS A 143 9.48 10.18 -8.27
C LYS A 143 10.29 10.64 -9.47
N SER A 144 10.62 11.93 -9.51
CA SER A 144 11.48 12.52 -10.55
C SER A 144 11.03 12.18 -11.99
N GLY A 145 9.72 12.25 -12.25
CA GLY A 145 9.15 11.96 -13.58
C GLY A 145 9.07 10.47 -13.94
N ARG A 146 9.37 9.58 -13.00
CA ARG A 146 9.31 8.12 -13.18
C ARG A 146 8.15 7.53 -12.41
N LEU A 147 7.46 6.58 -13.03
CA LEU A 147 6.50 5.72 -12.35
C LEU A 147 7.28 4.56 -11.76
N HIS A 148 7.10 4.33 -10.47
CA HIS A 148 7.64 3.20 -9.74
C HIS A 148 6.47 2.32 -9.30
N TRP A 149 6.62 1.01 -9.41
CA TRP A 149 5.69 0.06 -8.82
C TRP A 149 6.40 -1.09 -8.15
N ASP A 150 5.92 -1.37 -6.95
CA ASP A 150 6.41 -2.43 -6.08
C ASP A 150 5.31 -3.45 -5.88
N SER A 151 5.66 -4.73 -6.01
CA SER A 151 4.77 -5.87 -5.78
C SER A 151 5.54 -6.97 -5.04
N LEU A 152 4.84 -8.04 -4.66
CA LEU A 152 5.48 -9.20 -4.02
C LEU A 152 6.56 -9.88 -4.88
N VAL A 153 6.54 -9.67 -6.20
CA VAL A 153 7.40 -10.40 -7.15
C VAL A 153 8.28 -9.49 -8.01
N ALA A 154 8.11 -8.17 -7.93
CA ALA A 154 8.86 -7.24 -8.76
C ALA A 154 8.92 -5.83 -8.13
N ASN A 155 10.06 -5.17 -8.30
CA ASN A 155 10.27 -3.74 -8.09
C ASN A 155 10.68 -3.18 -9.45
N VAL A 156 9.81 -2.38 -10.07
CA VAL A 156 9.99 -1.93 -11.44
C VAL A 156 9.79 -0.43 -11.53
N SER A 157 10.50 0.20 -12.46
CA SER A 157 10.27 1.61 -12.77
C SER A 157 10.41 1.90 -14.26
N GLY A 158 9.79 2.98 -14.70
CA GLY A 158 9.96 3.52 -16.05
C GLY A 158 9.72 5.03 -16.07
N ALA A 159 10.39 5.74 -16.96
CA ALA A 159 10.12 7.16 -17.17
C ALA A 159 8.72 7.33 -17.77
N ILE A 160 7.86 8.14 -17.15
CA ILE A 160 6.44 8.26 -17.53
C ILE A 160 6.25 8.67 -19.00
N LYS A 161 7.16 9.50 -19.53
CA LYS A 161 7.13 9.94 -20.93
C LYS A 161 7.21 8.79 -21.93
N ASP A 162 7.94 7.73 -21.54
CA ASP A 162 8.25 6.58 -22.37
C ASP A 162 7.25 5.43 -22.17
N LEU A 163 6.20 5.64 -21.35
CA LEU A 163 5.16 4.66 -21.08
C LEU A 163 3.85 4.99 -21.80
N THR A 164 3.14 3.95 -22.20
CA THR A 164 1.72 3.96 -22.57
C THR A 164 0.96 2.90 -21.78
N PHE A 165 -0.34 3.14 -21.59
CA PHE A 165 -1.21 2.31 -20.77
C PHE A 165 -2.42 1.86 -21.60
N TYR A 166 -2.80 0.60 -21.47
CA TYR A 166 -4.02 0.07 -22.08
C TYR A 166 -4.56 -1.12 -21.30
N ILE A 167 -5.81 -1.48 -21.58
CA ILE A 167 -6.45 -2.69 -21.03
C ILE A 167 -6.30 -3.81 -22.05
N ASP A 168 -5.82 -4.95 -21.59
CA ASP A 168 -5.96 -6.22 -22.30
C ASP A 168 -7.22 -6.90 -21.76
N TYR A 169 -8.34 -6.82 -22.49
CA TYR A 169 -9.63 -7.35 -22.03
C TYR A 169 -9.66 -8.87 -22.00
N ASP A 170 -8.91 -9.54 -22.88
CA ASP A 170 -8.86 -11.00 -22.95
C ASP A 170 -8.19 -11.57 -21.70
N ASN A 171 -7.08 -10.95 -21.28
CA ASN A 171 -6.38 -11.34 -20.05
C ASN A 171 -6.92 -10.62 -18.81
N LYS A 172 -7.74 -9.58 -18.97
CA LYS A 172 -8.32 -8.73 -17.92
C LYS A 172 -7.23 -8.01 -17.12
N TRP A 173 -6.24 -7.47 -17.84
CA TRP A 173 -5.03 -6.87 -17.30
C TRP A 173 -4.92 -5.40 -17.65
N ILE A 174 -4.29 -4.62 -16.75
CA ILE A 174 -3.71 -3.32 -17.11
C ILE A 174 -2.29 -3.59 -17.63
N VAL A 175 -1.99 -3.07 -18.82
CA VAL A 175 -0.68 -3.19 -19.45
C VAL A 175 0.02 -1.85 -19.47
N MET A 176 1.26 -1.84 -18.98
CA MET A 176 2.22 -0.76 -19.13
C MET A 176 3.23 -1.16 -20.19
N LYS A 177 3.32 -0.40 -21.27
CA LYS A 177 4.20 -0.71 -22.40
C LYS A 177 5.12 0.46 -22.71
N CYS A 178 6.35 0.16 -23.07
CA CYS A 178 7.28 1.15 -23.58
C CYS A 178 6.81 1.65 -24.95
N VAL A 179 6.76 2.97 -25.12
CA VAL A 179 6.44 3.61 -26.40
C VAL A 179 7.44 3.20 -27.47
N SER A 180 8.71 3.03 -27.10
CA SER A 180 9.77 2.50 -27.96
C SER A 180 10.80 1.73 -27.14
N GLY A 181 11.30 0.64 -27.71
CA GLY A 181 12.39 -0.17 -27.16
C GLY A 181 12.12 -0.68 -25.74
N ASP A 182 13.20 -0.78 -24.98
CA ASP A 182 13.21 -1.18 -23.58
C ASP A 182 13.35 0.07 -22.70
N CYS A 183 12.37 0.31 -21.83
CA CYS A 183 12.30 1.49 -20.96
C CYS A 183 12.01 1.13 -19.49
N LEU A 184 11.74 -0.14 -19.21
CA LEU A 184 11.50 -0.63 -17.85
C LEU A 184 12.79 -1.14 -17.20
N GLU A 185 12.98 -0.76 -15.94
CA GLU A 185 14.09 -1.17 -15.10
C GLU A 185 13.58 -2.01 -13.93
N GLY A 186 14.31 -3.05 -13.52
CA GLY A 186 13.98 -3.90 -12.36
C GLY A 186 13.08 -5.11 -12.63
N GLY A 187 12.52 -5.22 -13.84
CA GLY A 187 11.73 -6.38 -14.30
C GLY A 187 12.49 -7.31 -15.26
N ILE A 188 11.95 -8.53 -15.46
CA ILE A 188 12.46 -9.51 -16.44
C ILE A 188 12.13 -9.07 -17.88
N ASN A 189 10.92 -8.52 -18.09
CA ASN A 189 10.51 -7.95 -19.37
C ASN A 189 10.70 -6.44 -19.33
N LYS A 190 11.57 -5.94 -20.22
CA LYS A 190 11.97 -4.53 -20.25
C LYS A 190 11.13 -3.66 -21.19
N GLY A 191 10.32 -4.27 -22.06
CA GLY A 191 9.47 -3.58 -23.04
C GLY A 191 8.01 -3.45 -22.62
N SER A 192 7.52 -4.34 -21.75
CA SER A 192 6.15 -4.28 -21.23
C SER A 192 5.99 -4.99 -19.90
N TYR A 193 5.05 -4.52 -19.07
CA TYR A 193 4.66 -5.14 -17.82
C TYR A 193 3.13 -5.15 -17.71
N SER A 194 2.55 -6.31 -17.42
CA SER A 194 1.10 -6.48 -17.34
C SER A 194 0.71 -6.96 -15.95
N MET A 195 -0.43 -6.48 -15.45
CA MET A 195 -0.95 -6.89 -14.15
C MET A 195 -2.44 -7.15 -14.20
N GLY A 196 -2.84 -8.28 -13.63
CA GLY A 196 -4.24 -8.60 -13.41
C GLY A 196 -4.90 -7.63 -12.46
N LEU A 197 -6.07 -7.15 -12.87
CA LEU A 197 -6.99 -6.38 -12.05
C LEU A 197 -8.35 -7.07 -12.17
N GLN A 198 -8.57 -8.05 -11.29
CA GLN A 198 -9.67 -9.01 -11.41
C GLN A 198 -10.44 -9.13 -10.10
N THR A 199 -11.73 -9.45 -10.20
CA THR A 199 -12.53 -9.85 -9.04
C THR A 199 -12.13 -11.24 -8.56
N SER A 200 -12.63 -11.66 -7.40
CA SER A 200 -12.41 -13.02 -6.87
C SER A 200 -12.93 -14.13 -7.79
N ASN A 201 -13.90 -13.82 -8.66
CA ASN A 201 -14.48 -14.77 -9.61
C ASN A 201 -13.69 -14.82 -10.93
N GLY A 202 -12.59 -14.06 -11.02
CA GLY A 202 -11.76 -13.94 -12.21
C GLY A 202 -12.34 -13.01 -13.28
N ASP A 203 -13.40 -12.24 -12.97
CA ASP A 203 -13.93 -11.21 -13.87
C ASP A 203 -13.05 -9.96 -13.86
N ILE A 204 -13.17 -9.15 -14.90
CA ILE A 204 -12.46 -7.87 -14.97
C ILE A 204 -12.95 -6.95 -13.85
N ALA A 205 -12.04 -6.22 -13.20
CA ALA A 205 -12.41 -5.31 -12.14
C ALA A 205 -13.38 -4.23 -12.68
N PRO A 206 -14.48 -3.91 -11.96
CA PRO A 206 -15.52 -3.00 -12.44
C PRO A 206 -15.04 -1.56 -12.64
N ASN A 207 -13.91 -1.19 -12.03
CA ASN A 207 -13.29 0.14 -12.12
C ASN A 207 -12.06 0.17 -13.04
N ILE A 208 -11.81 -0.86 -13.86
CA ILE A 208 -10.58 -0.94 -14.66
C ILE A 208 -10.43 0.26 -15.64
N GLU A 209 -11.53 0.76 -16.19
CA GLU A 209 -11.52 1.95 -17.06
C GLU A 209 -11.12 3.21 -16.30
N ASN A 210 -11.62 3.37 -15.07
CA ASN A 210 -11.24 4.49 -14.20
C ASN A 210 -9.75 4.41 -13.86
N VAL A 211 -9.20 3.21 -13.67
CA VAL A 211 -7.77 2.99 -13.44
C VAL A 211 -6.95 3.36 -14.68
N LEU A 212 -7.38 2.94 -15.87
CA LEU A 212 -6.73 3.32 -17.13
C LEU A 212 -6.75 4.84 -17.33
N GLN A 213 -7.90 5.48 -17.09
CA GLN A 213 -8.04 6.93 -17.15
C GLN A 213 -7.13 7.63 -16.14
N ALA A 214 -6.99 7.08 -14.93
CA ALA A 214 -6.12 7.61 -13.91
C ALA A 214 -4.64 7.53 -14.30
N PHE A 215 -4.18 6.43 -14.89
CA PHE A 215 -2.81 6.33 -15.43
C PHE A 215 -2.56 7.34 -16.55
N ASN A 216 -3.50 7.50 -17.47
CA ASN A 216 -3.36 8.46 -18.57
C ASN A 216 -3.35 9.92 -18.07
N THR A 217 -4.18 10.22 -17.07
CA THR A 217 -4.20 11.52 -16.41
C THR A 217 -2.89 11.76 -15.66
N LEU A 218 -2.45 10.81 -14.84
CA LEU A 218 -1.16 10.84 -14.14
C LEU A 218 -0.01 11.13 -15.11
N ARG A 219 0.02 10.45 -16.26
CA ARG A 219 1.01 10.70 -17.30
C ARG A 219 0.97 12.13 -17.80
N ARG A 220 -0.20 12.64 -18.17
CA ARG A 220 -0.34 14.03 -18.62
C ARG A 220 0.17 15.02 -17.57
N GLU A 221 -0.26 14.86 -16.32
CA GLU A 221 0.09 15.78 -15.23
C GLU A 221 1.59 15.77 -14.90
N VAL A 222 2.26 14.63 -15.06
CA VAL A 222 3.71 14.53 -14.86
C VAL A 222 4.50 15.12 -16.04
N LEU A 223 3.96 15.10 -17.26
CA LEU A 223 4.62 15.62 -18.46
C LEU A 223 4.48 17.13 -18.65
N THR A 224 3.49 17.75 -18.02
CA THR A 224 3.24 19.21 -18.10
C THR A 224 4.05 20.00 -17.07
N ARG A 225 4.98 19.35 -16.36
CA ARG A 225 5.82 19.90 -15.30
C ARG A 225 7.28 19.92 -15.72
#